data_AF-A0A225WT67-F1
#
_entry.id   AF-A0A225WT67-F1
#
_cell.length_a   1.000
_cell.length_b   1.000
_cell.length_c   1.000
_cell.angle_alpha   90.00
_cell.angle_beta   90.00
_cell.angle_gamma   90.00
#
_symmetry.space_group_name_H-M   'P 1'
#
loop_
_entity.id
_entity.type
_entity.pdbx_description
1 polymer ?
#
loop_
_entity_poly.entity_id
_entity_poly.type
_entity_poly.pdbx_seq_one_letter_code
_entity_poly.pdbx_strand_id
1 'polypeptide(L)'
;MCTLQSVGIYVIVDLGSNLKGCEITADSAPTCYPATYKLRGEKIINQFARFDNVLAFSGGNEINHRTGGNPWTWNAPCQKKFIRDMRAYIKSCPDLREVPVGLVVADTDRDDNAQYYNCRTDPSDELENAEWYGINTYVHCDDISDPAKATGFNMLRDSFKSYDYSIPVVLTEFGCVTPAFPTVDGYEAQRTFHDASFMNMREYSDYFAGGVAFEYSTENANSMSTSAYPFKTYGPQN
;
A
#
# COMPACT_ATOMS: atom_id res chain seq x y z
N MET A 1 8.56 -5.77 17.46
CA MET A 1 9.15 -6.77 16.54
C MET A 1 9.22 -8.16 17.15
N CYS A 2 10.00 -8.41 18.20
CA CYS A 2 10.15 -9.77 18.77
C CYS A 2 8.82 -10.43 19.19
N THR A 3 7.92 -9.69 19.84
CA THR A 3 6.59 -10.21 20.22
C THR A 3 5.74 -10.57 19.01
N LEU A 4 5.82 -9.79 17.93
CA LEU A 4 5.13 -10.10 16.67
C LEU A 4 5.74 -11.36 16.02
N GLN A 5 7.08 -11.45 16.00
CA GLN A 5 7.81 -12.59 15.46
C GLN A 5 7.49 -13.88 16.22
N SER A 6 7.34 -13.84 17.55
CA SER A 6 7.03 -15.03 18.36
C SER A 6 5.68 -15.68 18.04
N VAL A 7 4.79 -14.95 17.37
CA VAL A 7 3.49 -15.44 16.91
C VAL A 7 3.37 -15.48 15.38
N GLY A 8 4.50 -15.35 14.66
CA GLY A 8 4.54 -15.46 13.20
C GLY A 8 4.02 -14.23 12.44
N ILE A 9 3.91 -13.07 13.07
CA ILE A 9 3.47 -11.83 12.42
C ILE A 9 4.66 -11.12 11.76
N TYR A 10 4.49 -10.81 10.48
CA TYR A 10 5.39 -10.00 9.66
C TYR A 10 4.88 -8.56 9.54
N VAL A 11 5.78 -7.62 9.26
CA VAL A 11 5.48 -6.19 9.22
C VAL A 11 6.04 -5.55 7.94
N ILE A 12 5.19 -4.81 7.22
CA ILE A 12 5.63 -3.82 6.23
C ILE A 12 5.85 -2.50 6.98
N VAL A 13 7.02 -1.89 6.81
CA VAL A 13 7.39 -0.66 7.52
C VAL A 13 7.45 0.51 6.55
N ASP A 14 6.59 1.51 6.74
CA ASP A 14 6.66 2.76 5.98
C ASP A 14 7.88 3.59 6.36
N LEU A 15 8.59 4.06 5.34
CA LEU A 15 9.69 5.00 5.48
C LEU A 15 9.15 6.45 5.62
N GLY A 16 7.95 6.69 5.09
CA GLY A 16 7.23 7.97 5.10
C GLY A 16 6.59 8.35 6.43
N SER A 17 6.12 9.59 6.51
CA SER A 17 5.12 10.05 7.49
C SER A 17 4.62 11.45 7.12
N ASN A 18 3.46 11.85 7.64
CA ASN A 18 2.86 13.18 7.44
C ASN A 18 3.63 14.35 8.10
N LEU A 19 4.80 14.10 8.68
CA LEU A 19 5.67 15.16 9.19
C LEU A 19 6.32 15.92 8.04
N LYS A 20 6.41 17.25 8.15
CA LYS A 20 7.04 18.10 7.14
C LYS A 20 8.45 17.59 6.80
N GLY A 21 8.69 17.32 5.51
CA GLY A 21 9.97 16.83 5.00
C GLY A 21 10.23 15.34 5.23
N CYS A 22 9.23 14.57 5.65
CA CYS A 22 9.33 13.12 5.89
C CYS A 22 8.55 12.28 4.85
N GLU A 23 8.25 12.86 3.69
CA GLU A 23 7.58 12.24 2.54
C GLU A 23 7.91 13.02 1.25
N ILE A 24 7.49 12.49 0.10
CA ILE A 24 7.48 13.23 -1.17
C ILE A 24 6.45 14.36 -1.09
N THR A 25 6.83 15.57 -1.50
CA THR A 25 5.94 16.74 -1.42
C THR A 25 5.02 16.85 -2.64
N ALA A 26 4.11 17.83 -2.59
CA ALA A 26 3.22 18.16 -3.72
C ALA A 26 3.87 19.00 -4.83
N ASP A 27 5.18 19.28 -4.73
CA ASP A 27 5.92 19.99 -5.76
C ASP A 27 6.14 19.09 -6.98
N SER A 28 6.56 19.66 -8.12
CA SER A 28 6.96 18.84 -9.27
C SER A 28 8.33 18.22 -9.06
N ALA A 29 8.59 17.12 -9.76
CA ALA A 29 9.95 16.61 -9.89
C ALA A 29 10.88 17.65 -10.56
N PRO A 30 12.12 17.81 -10.08
CA PRO A 30 12.77 17.05 -9.00
C PRO A 30 12.60 17.65 -7.59
N THR A 31 11.95 18.81 -7.44
CA THR A 31 11.86 19.55 -6.18
C THR A 31 11.10 18.79 -5.08
N CYS A 32 10.21 17.86 -5.47
CA CYS A 32 9.39 17.07 -4.54
C CYS A 32 10.11 16.06 -3.65
N TYR A 33 11.44 15.92 -3.76
CA TYR A 33 12.20 14.96 -2.96
C TYR A 33 13.11 15.66 -1.93
N PRO A 34 12.67 15.81 -0.67
CA PRO A 34 13.47 16.43 0.37
C PRO A 34 14.65 15.55 0.79
N ALA A 35 15.83 16.14 0.96
CA ALA A 35 16.99 15.45 1.53
C ALA A 35 16.73 14.90 2.94
N THR A 36 15.85 15.55 3.72
CA THR A 36 15.42 15.05 5.03
C THR A 36 14.66 13.73 4.94
N TYR A 37 13.92 13.51 3.85
CA TYR A 37 13.19 12.27 3.65
C TYR A 37 14.14 11.10 3.36
N LYS A 38 15.14 11.33 2.50
CA LYS A 38 16.24 10.38 2.27
C LYS A 38 16.88 9.93 3.59
N LEU A 39 17.33 10.90 4.41
CA LEU A 39 17.98 10.61 5.69
C LEU A 39 17.07 9.86 6.66
N ARG A 40 15.76 10.16 6.64
CA ARG A 40 14.77 9.43 7.44
C ARG A 40 14.68 7.97 7.01
N GLY A 41 14.55 7.70 5.71
CA GLY A 41 14.47 6.35 5.17
C GLY A 41 15.68 5.51 5.56
N GLU A 42 16.89 6.04 5.37
CA GLU A 42 18.15 5.37 5.78
C GLU A 42 18.16 5.04 7.28
N LYS A 43 17.70 5.96 8.14
CA LYS A 43 17.61 5.71 9.60
C LYS A 43 16.62 4.62 9.97
N ILE A 44 15.45 4.60 9.34
CA ILE A 44 14.44 3.56 9.59
C ILE A 44 14.96 2.20 9.10
N ILE A 45 15.56 2.15 7.92
CA ILE A 45 16.17 0.93 7.37
C ILE A 45 17.22 0.37 8.34
N ASN A 46 18.16 1.18 8.82
CA ASN A 46 19.16 0.74 9.81
C ASN A 46 18.54 0.14 11.08
N GLN A 47 17.45 0.73 11.55
CA GLN A 47 16.81 0.30 12.79
C GLN A 47 16.01 -1.00 12.62
N PHE A 48 15.40 -1.20 11.44
CA PHE A 48 14.41 -2.25 11.22
C PHE A 48 14.90 -3.42 10.36
N ALA A 49 15.86 -3.24 9.47
CA ALA A 49 16.33 -4.30 8.56
C ALA A 49 16.87 -5.53 9.30
N ARG A 50 17.40 -5.34 10.51
CA ARG A 50 17.92 -6.40 11.38
C ARG A 50 16.89 -7.41 11.90
N PHE A 51 15.59 -7.13 11.80
CA PHE A 51 14.55 -8.04 12.28
C PHE A 51 14.05 -8.93 11.13
N ASP A 52 14.08 -10.25 11.32
CA ASP A 52 13.68 -11.22 10.27
C ASP A 52 12.22 -11.08 9.84
N ASN A 53 11.36 -10.57 10.73
CA ASN A 53 9.94 -10.38 10.46
C ASN A 53 9.57 -9.01 9.89
N VAL A 54 10.56 -8.18 9.51
CA VAL A 54 10.28 -7.05 8.61
C VAL A 54 10.20 -7.60 7.19
N LEU A 55 8.98 -7.70 6.67
CA LEU A 55 8.70 -8.27 5.35
C LEU A 55 9.26 -7.37 4.25
N ALA A 56 8.94 -6.07 4.33
CA ALA A 56 9.29 -5.11 3.32
C ALA A 56 9.31 -3.68 3.88
N PHE A 57 9.95 -2.76 3.14
CA PHE A 57 9.82 -1.32 3.36
C PHE A 57 8.91 -0.71 2.30
N SER A 58 8.01 0.18 2.73
CA SER A 58 7.21 1.03 1.85
C SER A 58 7.87 2.39 1.71
N GLY A 59 8.17 2.78 0.48
CA GLY A 59 8.81 4.05 0.18
C GLY A 59 7.86 5.25 0.22
N GLY A 60 6.58 5.04 0.49
CA GLY A 60 5.54 6.08 0.52
C GLY A 60 4.16 5.47 0.32
N ASN A 61 3.15 6.13 0.88
CA ASN A 61 1.75 5.74 0.82
C ASN A 61 0.96 6.78 0.03
N GLU A 62 0.31 6.35 -1.05
CA GLU A 62 -0.62 7.16 -1.86
C GLU A 62 -0.05 8.50 -2.34
N ILE A 63 1.26 8.54 -2.65
CA ILE A 63 1.93 9.74 -3.15
C ILE A 63 1.31 10.22 -4.48
N ASN A 64 0.67 9.32 -5.24
CA ASN A 64 -0.11 9.67 -6.43
C ASN A 64 -1.32 10.59 -6.14
N HIS A 65 -1.78 10.70 -4.89
CA HIS A 65 -2.76 11.71 -4.46
C HIS A 65 -2.11 12.96 -3.87
N ARG A 66 -0.80 12.93 -3.58
CA ARG A 66 -0.05 14.05 -3.02
C ARG A 66 0.49 15.00 -4.08
N THR A 67 -0.33 15.39 -5.06
CA THR A 67 0.11 16.16 -6.24
C THR A 67 -0.34 17.63 -6.23
N GLY A 68 -1.09 18.05 -5.21
CA GLY A 68 -1.66 19.40 -5.16
C GLY A 68 -2.69 19.67 -6.27
N GLY A 69 -3.34 18.62 -6.78
CA GLY A 69 -4.31 18.69 -7.87
C GLY A 69 -3.71 18.50 -9.27
N ASN A 70 -2.40 18.26 -9.38
CA ASN A 70 -1.74 17.92 -10.64
C ASN A 70 -1.87 16.41 -10.96
N PRO A 71 -1.53 15.96 -12.19
CA PRO A 71 -1.50 14.54 -12.52
C PRO A 71 -0.51 13.75 -11.65
N TRP A 72 -0.71 12.43 -11.50
CA TRP A 72 0.19 11.55 -10.73
C TRP A 72 1.65 11.61 -11.20
N THR A 73 1.89 11.88 -12.50
CA THR A 73 3.23 12.04 -13.09
C THR A 73 4.00 13.24 -12.55
N TRP A 74 3.33 14.17 -11.86
CA TRP A 74 3.92 15.39 -11.31
C TRP A 74 5.02 15.11 -10.27
N ASN A 75 4.78 14.15 -9.38
CA ASN A 75 5.69 13.80 -8.28
C ASN A 75 6.20 12.34 -8.34
N ALA A 76 5.62 11.47 -9.18
CA ALA A 76 6.04 10.07 -9.31
C ALA A 76 7.55 9.87 -9.59
N PRO A 77 8.24 10.72 -10.37
CA PRO A 77 9.69 10.60 -10.53
C PRO A 77 10.47 10.78 -9.22
N CYS A 78 10.00 11.63 -8.30
CA CYS A 78 10.60 11.78 -6.97
C CYS A 78 10.42 10.51 -6.14
N GLN A 79 9.22 9.92 -6.17
CA GLN A 79 8.93 8.68 -5.46
C GLN A 79 9.79 7.52 -5.97
N LYS A 80 9.88 7.35 -7.29
CA LYS A 80 10.74 6.33 -7.92
C LYS A 80 12.21 6.53 -7.59
N LYS A 81 12.67 7.79 -7.59
CA LYS A 81 14.04 8.15 -7.18
C LYS A 81 14.31 7.85 -5.70
N PHE A 82 13.34 8.05 -4.81
CA PHE A 82 13.46 7.69 -3.40
C PHE A 82 13.61 6.18 -3.22
N ILE A 83 12.76 5.37 -3.86
CA ILE A 83 12.85 3.90 -3.83
C ILE A 83 14.23 3.45 -4.28
N ARG A 84 14.70 3.94 -5.44
CA ARG A 84 16.03 3.63 -5.97
C ARG A 84 17.15 3.98 -4.98
N ASP A 85 17.08 5.14 -4.32
CA ASP A 85 18.08 5.55 -3.33
C ASP A 85 18.07 4.67 -2.09
N MET A 86 16.91 4.24 -1.61
CA MET A 86 16.80 3.32 -0.46
C MET A 86 17.35 1.93 -0.79
N ARG A 87 17.06 1.42 -1.99
CA ARG A 87 17.63 0.16 -2.49
C ARG A 87 19.16 0.25 -2.63
N ALA A 88 19.67 1.36 -3.18
CA ALA A 88 21.10 1.62 -3.25
C ALA A 88 21.75 1.70 -1.86
N TYR A 89 21.08 2.34 -0.90
CA TYR A 89 21.56 2.42 0.48
C TYR A 89 21.70 1.05 1.13
N ILE A 90 20.66 0.21 1.04
CA ILE A 90 20.67 -1.16 1.54
C ILE A 90 21.84 -1.94 0.93
N LYS A 91 21.99 -1.93 -0.40
CA LYS A 91 23.09 -2.64 -1.10
C LYS A 91 24.48 -2.12 -0.74
N SER A 92 24.61 -0.87 -0.31
CA SER A 92 25.89 -0.28 0.11
C SER A 92 26.35 -0.73 1.49
N CYS A 93 25.46 -1.35 2.28
CA CYS A 93 25.69 -1.70 3.67
C CYS A 93 25.72 -3.24 3.82
N PRO A 94 26.91 -3.87 3.83
CA PRO A 94 27.04 -5.33 3.76
C PRO A 94 26.46 -6.09 4.97
N ASP A 95 26.31 -5.41 6.11
CA ASP A 95 25.76 -6.00 7.34
C ASP A 95 24.23 -5.84 7.46
N LEU A 96 23.59 -5.12 6.53
CA LEU A 96 22.14 -5.00 6.49
C LEU A 96 21.54 -6.15 5.69
N ARG A 97 20.47 -6.74 6.23
CA ARG A 97 19.61 -7.65 5.46
C ARG A 97 19.00 -6.87 4.29
N GLU A 98 19.04 -7.47 3.10
CA GLU A 98 18.45 -6.91 1.89
C GLU A 98 16.91 -7.03 1.91
N VAL A 99 16.26 -6.21 2.74
CA VAL A 99 14.80 -6.13 2.82
C VAL A 99 14.26 -5.44 1.57
N PRO A 100 13.25 -5.99 0.88
CA PRO A 100 12.73 -5.40 -0.35
C PRO A 100 12.10 -4.02 -0.10
N VAL A 101 12.33 -3.09 -1.02
CA VAL A 101 11.75 -1.74 -1.00
C VAL A 101 10.75 -1.58 -2.15
N GLY A 102 9.52 -1.21 -1.79
CA GLY A 102 8.43 -0.96 -2.71
C GLY A 102 7.69 0.30 -2.31
N LEU A 103 6.39 0.34 -2.57
CA LEU A 103 5.53 1.47 -2.24
C LEU A 103 4.07 1.06 -2.19
N VAL A 104 3.24 1.95 -1.65
CA VAL A 104 1.79 1.82 -1.63
C VAL A 104 1.16 2.93 -2.46
N VAL A 105 0.20 2.56 -3.30
CA VAL A 105 -0.45 3.45 -4.26
C VAL A 105 -1.97 3.38 -4.10
N ALA A 106 -2.63 4.53 -4.10
CA ALA A 106 -4.09 4.58 -4.15
C ALA A 106 -4.58 4.03 -5.50
N ASP A 107 -5.68 3.31 -5.52
CA ASP A 107 -6.26 2.70 -6.73
C ASP A 107 -6.92 3.73 -7.68
N THR A 108 -6.11 4.64 -8.22
CA THR A 108 -6.45 5.66 -9.23
C THR A 108 -5.35 5.71 -10.27
N ASP A 109 -5.71 5.82 -11.55
CA ASP A 109 -4.75 5.68 -12.67
C ASP A 109 -3.95 4.36 -12.55
N ARG A 110 -4.63 3.27 -12.19
CA ARG A 110 -4.06 1.97 -11.82
C ARG A 110 -3.08 1.44 -12.87
N ASP A 111 -3.54 1.36 -14.11
CA ASP A 111 -2.77 0.78 -15.22
C ASP A 111 -1.42 1.49 -15.38
N ASP A 112 -1.45 2.83 -15.34
CA ASP A 112 -0.27 3.66 -15.52
C ASP A 112 0.67 3.59 -14.30
N ASN A 113 0.13 3.72 -13.09
CA ASN A 113 0.95 3.68 -11.87
C ASN A 113 1.60 2.31 -11.68
N ALA A 114 0.84 1.21 -11.83
CA ALA A 114 1.37 -0.14 -11.66
C ALA A 114 2.55 -0.39 -12.60
N GLN A 115 2.39 -0.08 -13.89
CA GLN A 115 3.44 -0.25 -14.90
C GLN A 115 4.62 0.71 -14.68
N TYR A 116 4.37 1.96 -14.29
CA TYR A 116 5.42 2.96 -14.07
C TYR A 116 6.41 2.55 -12.98
N TYR A 117 5.92 1.98 -11.86
CA TYR A 117 6.79 1.54 -10.78
C TYR A 117 7.44 0.17 -11.04
N ASN A 118 6.95 -0.58 -12.03
CA ASN A 118 7.59 -1.83 -12.46
C ASN A 118 8.64 -1.62 -13.57
N CYS A 119 8.53 -0.55 -14.36
CA CYS A 119 9.43 -0.31 -15.49
C CYS A 119 10.77 0.28 -15.04
N ARG A 120 11.76 0.24 -15.95
CA ARG A 120 13.05 0.92 -15.82
C ARG A 120 13.26 1.79 -17.06
N THR A 121 13.75 3.00 -16.85
CA THR A 121 14.21 3.91 -17.91
C THR A 121 15.47 3.35 -18.56
N ASP A 122 16.42 2.85 -17.75
CA ASP A 122 17.59 2.10 -18.20
C ASP A 122 17.46 0.64 -17.74
N PRO A 123 17.36 -0.35 -18.64
CA PRO A 123 17.27 -1.77 -18.25
C PRO A 123 18.41 -2.25 -17.33
N SER A 124 19.57 -1.60 -17.37
CA SER A 124 20.74 -1.91 -16.53
C SER A 124 20.68 -1.29 -15.13
N ASP A 125 19.81 -0.30 -14.88
CA ASP A 125 19.57 0.22 -13.53
C ASP A 125 18.58 -0.67 -12.78
N GLU A 126 19.09 -1.76 -12.23
CA GLU A 126 18.28 -2.74 -11.50
C GLU A 126 17.61 -2.19 -10.24
N LEU A 127 17.97 -0.97 -9.82
CA LEU A 127 17.47 -0.32 -8.61
C LEU A 127 16.26 0.59 -8.88
N GLU A 128 15.96 0.90 -10.15
CA GLU A 128 14.98 1.93 -10.50
C GLU A 128 13.53 1.49 -10.28
N ASN A 129 13.21 0.21 -10.52
CA ASN A 129 11.88 -0.34 -10.26
C ASN A 129 11.64 -0.56 -8.76
N ALA A 130 10.38 -0.67 -8.35
CA ALA A 130 10.04 -1.18 -7.03
C ALA A 130 10.30 -2.70 -6.95
N GLU A 131 10.52 -3.24 -5.74
CA GLU A 131 10.65 -4.69 -5.53
C GLU A 131 9.32 -5.36 -5.17
N TRP A 132 8.31 -4.57 -4.83
CA TRP A 132 6.92 -4.98 -4.63
C TRP A 132 6.01 -3.76 -4.83
N TYR A 133 4.75 -4.01 -5.18
CA TYR A 133 3.73 -2.97 -5.40
C TYR A 133 2.54 -3.16 -4.46
N GLY A 134 2.30 -2.19 -3.59
CA GLY A 134 1.12 -2.12 -2.75
C GLY A 134 0.02 -1.33 -3.44
N ILE A 135 -1.19 -1.86 -3.42
CA ILE A 135 -2.39 -1.14 -3.89
C ILE A 135 -3.43 -1.04 -2.77
N ASN A 136 -3.87 0.18 -2.50
CA ASN A 136 -4.99 0.45 -1.61
C ASN A 136 -6.26 0.46 -2.44
N THR A 137 -7.05 -0.60 -2.34
CA THR A 137 -8.19 -0.83 -3.23
C THR A 137 -9.45 -1.19 -2.46
N TYR A 138 -10.52 -0.44 -2.74
CA TYR A 138 -11.83 -0.57 -2.11
C TYR A 138 -12.90 -0.97 -3.14
N VAL A 139 -12.52 -1.77 -4.14
CA VAL A 139 -13.36 -2.12 -5.30
C VAL A 139 -14.48 -3.13 -5.00
N HIS A 140 -14.56 -3.65 -3.78
CA HIS A 140 -15.56 -4.62 -3.35
C HIS A 140 -16.34 -4.09 -2.14
N CYS A 141 -17.48 -3.45 -2.41
CA CYS A 141 -18.35 -2.85 -1.40
C CYS A 141 -19.72 -3.55 -1.28
N ASP A 142 -19.99 -4.60 -2.04
CA ASP A 142 -21.28 -5.28 -2.02
C ASP A 142 -21.19 -6.58 -1.23
N ASP A 143 -22.29 -7.01 -0.58
CA ASP A 143 -22.37 -8.32 0.07
C ASP A 143 -22.53 -9.44 -0.97
N ILE A 144 -21.48 -9.64 -1.77
CA ILE A 144 -21.40 -10.64 -2.82
C ILE A 144 -20.43 -11.73 -2.37
N SER A 145 -20.97 -12.90 -2.03
CA SER A 145 -20.18 -14.08 -1.65
C SER A 145 -19.73 -14.94 -2.84
N ASP A 146 -20.22 -14.64 -4.05
CA ASP A 146 -19.89 -15.34 -5.28
C ASP A 146 -18.81 -14.56 -6.05
N PRO A 147 -17.55 -15.04 -6.11
CA PRO A 147 -16.44 -14.31 -6.74
C PRO A 147 -16.70 -14.01 -8.22
N ALA A 148 -17.48 -14.84 -8.92
CA ALA A 148 -17.82 -14.60 -10.32
C ALA A 148 -18.65 -13.32 -10.52
N LYS A 149 -19.33 -12.84 -9.47
CA LYS A 149 -20.15 -11.62 -9.48
C LYS A 149 -19.43 -10.40 -8.88
N ALA A 150 -18.21 -10.57 -8.35
CA ALA A 150 -17.43 -9.50 -7.76
C ALA A 150 -16.77 -8.62 -8.84
N THR A 151 -17.58 -7.86 -9.59
CA THR A 151 -17.14 -7.11 -10.79
C THR A 151 -15.88 -6.28 -10.57
N GLY A 152 -15.84 -5.46 -9.50
CA GLY A 152 -14.67 -4.62 -9.22
C GLY A 152 -13.40 -5.41 -8.94
N PHE A 153 -13.53 -6.52 -8.19
CA PHE A 153 -12.42 -7.42 -7.86
C PHE A 153 -11.94 -8.21 -9.10
N ASN A 154 -12.86 -8.60 -9.98
CA ASN A 154 -12.55 -9.24 -11.26
C ASN A 154 -11.84 -8.28 -12.21
N MET A 155 -12.27 -7.02 -12.28
CA MET A 155 -11.58 -5.97 -13.05
C MET A 155 -10.17 -5.71 -12.51
N LEU A 156 -10.00 -5.69 -11.19
CA LEU A 156 -8.68 -5.56 -10.55
C LEU A 156 -7.75 -6.72 -10.94
N ARG A 157 -8.22 -7.96 -10.84
CA ARG A 157 -7.47 -9.14 -11.31
C ARG A 157 -7.12 -9.04 -12.79
N ASP A 158 -8.09 -8.70 -13.64
CA ASP A 158 -7.91 -8.69 -15.09
C ASP A 158 -6.92 -7.59 -15.53
N SER A 159 -6.91 -6.45 -14.85
CA SER A 159 -5.86 -5.43 -14.94
C SER A 159 -4.47 -6.05 -14.72
N PHE A 160 -4.19 -6.65 -13.55
CA PHE A 160 -2.86 -7.20 -13.25
C PHE A 160 -2.47 -8.39 -14.10
N LYS A 161 -3.46 -9.21 -14.52
CA LYS A 161 -3.26 -10.26 -15.51
C LYS A 161 -2.77 -9.74 -16.86
N SER A 162 -3.13 -8.52 -17.22
CA SER A 162 -2.76 -7.92 -18.52
C SER A 162 -1.36 -7.31 -18.55
N TYR A 163 -0.75 -7.00 -17.39
CA TYR A 163 0.49 -6.20 -17.33
C TYR A 163 1.80 -7.00 -17.50
N ASP A 164 1.75 -8.33 -17.51
CA ASP A 164 2.95 -9.20 -17.40
C ASP A 164 3.87 -8.76 -16.24
N TYR A 165 3.29 -8.67 -15.04
CA TYR A 165 3.90 -8.01 -13.90
C TYR A 165 5.03 -8.86 -13.30
N SER A 166 6.19 -8.23 -13.04
CA SER A 166 7.42 -8.94 -12.64
C SER A 166 7.76 -8.82 -11.15
N ILE A 167 6.95 -8.10 -10.37
CA ILE A 167 7.13 -7.91 -8.93
C ILE A 167 5.85 -8.30 -8.17
N PRO A 168 5.92 -8.73 -6.90
CA PRO A 168 4.74 -9.09 -6.13
C PRO A 168 3.79 -7.90 -5.94
N VAL A 169 2.49 -8.17 -6.03
CA VAL A 169 1.42 -7.19 -5.77
C VAL A 169 0.73 -7.53 -4.46
N VAL A 170 0.60 -6.57 -3.56
CA VAL A 170 -0.09 -6.76 -2.27
C VAL A 170 -1.25 -5.78 -2.20
N LEU A 171 -2.42 -6.24 -1.78
CA LEU A 171 -3.55 -5.36 -1.48
C LEU A 171 -3.31 -4.76 -0.10
N THR A 172 -2.57 -3.66 -0.03
CA THR A 172 -2.10 -3.06 1.22
C THR A 172 -3.20 -2.42 2.03
N GLU A 173 -4.31 -2.08 1.39
CA GLU A 173 -5.58 -1.81 2.04
C GLU A 173 -6.71 -2.43 1.22
N PHE A 174 -7.65 -3.05 1.93
CA PHE A 174 -8.93 -3.50 1.39
C PHE A 174 -10.00 -3.53 2.50
N GLY A 175 -11.25 -3.81 2.11
CA GLY A 175 -12.39 -3.90 3.00
C GLY A 175 -13.21 -2.62 2.97
N CYS A 176 -13.84 -2.34 1.85
CA CYS A 176 -14.78 -1.22 1.72
C CYS A 176 -15.86 -1.28 2.80
N VAL A 177 -16.38 -0.12 3.23
CA VAL A 177 -17.51 -0.01 4.15
C VAL A 177 -18.69 0.64 3.44
N THR A 178 -19.90 0.12 3.65
CA THR A 178 -21.13 0.63 3.05
C THR A 178 -22.32 0.41 3.98
N PRO A 179 -23.36 1.26 3.95
CA PRO A 179 -24.58 1.03 4.72
C PRO A 179 -25.35 -0.22 4.27
N ALA A 180 -25.01 -0.83 3.12
CA ALA A 180 -25.65 -2.05 2.65
C ALA A 180 -25.24 -3.31 3.46
N PHE A 181 -24.15 -3.25 4.22
CA PHE A 181 -23.69 -4.36 5.04
C PHE A 181 -24.57 -4.59 6.29
N PRO A 182 -24.63 -5.82 6.80
CA PRO A 182 -25.50 -6.18 7.92
C PRO A 182 -25.16 -5.44 9.21
N THR A 183 -26.15 -5.35 10.10
CA THR A 183 -25.93 -4.97 11.50
C THR A 183 -25.62 -6.23 12.31
N VAL A 184 -24.51 -6.25 13.04
CA VAL A 184 -24.12 -7.36 13.94
C VAL A 184 -23.91 -6.80 15.34
N ASP A 185 -24.52 -7.42 16.35
CA ASP A 185 -24.42 -7.03 17.76
C ASP A 185 -24.70 -5.53 18.05
N GLY A 186 -25.55 -4.92 17.23
CA GLY A 186 -25.92 -3.51 17.34
C GLY A 186 -24.89 -2.53 16.76
N TYR A 187 -23.96 -3.02 15.94
CA TYR A 187 -23.06 -2.21 15.11
C TYR A 187 -23.52 -2.33 13.66
N GLU A 188 -23.84 -1.20 13.03
CA GLU A 188 -24.23 -1.12 11.63
C GLU A 188 -23.04 -1.37 10.68
N ALA A 189 -23.34 -1.66 9.41
CA ALA A 189 -22.37 -1.73 8.31
C ALA A 189 -21.17 -2.67 8.54
N GLN A 190 -21.41 -3.84 9.15
CA GLN A 190 -20.35 -4.79 9.46
C GLN A 190 -19.91 -5.54 8.21
N ARG A 191 -18.68 -5.24 7.78
CA ARG A 191 -18.05 -5.79 6.58
C ARG A 191 -18.02 -7.32 6.61
N THR A 192 -18.36 -7.94 5.50
CA THR A 192 -18.40 -9.40 5.36
C THR A 192 -17.07 -10.00 4.94
N PHE A 193 -16.13 -9.18 4.45
CA PHE A 193 -14.76 -9.57 4.04
C PHE A 193 -14.71 -10.74 3.05
N HIS A 194 -15.68 -10.84 2.13
CA HIS A 194 -15.63 -11.84 1.05
C HIS A 194 -14.40 -11.65 0.16
N ASP A 195 -13.94 -10.41 -0.02
CA ASP A 195 -12.70 -10.07 -0.71
C ASP A 195 -11.45 -10.73 -0.08
N ALA A 196 -11.37 -10.85 1.24
CA ALA A 196 -10.31 -11.62 1.92
C ALA A 196 -10.34 -13.11 1.54
N SER A 197 -11.52 -13.69 1.39
CA SER A 197 -11.69 -15.08 0.94
C SER A 197 -11.30 -15.23 -0.53
N PHE A 198 -11.78 -14.34 -1.38
CA PHE A 198 -11.52 -14.35 -2.83
C PHE A 198 -10.03 -14.22 -3.12
N MET A 199 -9.33 -13.30 -2.46
CA MET A 199 -7.90 -13.07 -2.66
C MET A 199 -7.03 -14.32 -2.47
N ASN A 200 -7.48 -15.27 -1.63
CA ASN A 200 -6.79 -16.54 -1.37
C ASN A 200 -7.17 -17.66 -2.35
N MET A 201 -8.14 -17.44 -3.25
CA MET A 201 -8.46 -18.37 -4.33
C MET A 201 -7.46 -18.23 -5.46
N ARG A 202 -7.11 -19.35 -6.10
CA ARG A 202 -6.09 -19.42 -7.15
C ARG A 202 -6.26 -18.38 -8.26
N GLU A 203 -7.51 -18.14 -8.66
CA GLU A 203 -7.86 -17.15 -9.69
C GLU A 203 -7.36 -15.73 -9.38
N TYR A 204 -7.18 -15.38 -8.11
CA TYR A 204 -6.67 -14.09 -7.66
C TYR A 204 -5.23 -14.21 -7.12
N SER A 205 -4.91 -15.28 -6.38
CA SER A 205 -3.59 -15.46 -5.78
C SER A 205 -2.48 -15.72 -6.81
N ASP A 206 -2.82 -16.08 -8.05
CA ASP A 206 -1.85 -16.13 -9.17
C ASP A 206 -1.33 -14.72 -9.54
N TYR A 207 -2.01 -13.64 -9.13
CA TYR A 207 -1.64 -12.24 -9.41
C TYR A 207 -1.38 -11.40 -8.16
N PHE A 208 -1.94 -11.78 -7.01
CA PHE A 208 -1.82 -11.06 -5.74
C PHE A 208 -1.17 -11.91 -4.66
N ALA A 209 -0.21 -11.34 -3.95
CA ALA A 209 0.49 -11.95 -2.82
C ALA A 209 -0.24 -11.73 -1.47
N GLY A 210 -1.58 -11.71 -1.50
CA GLY A 210 -2.42 -11.43 -0.34
C GLY A 210 -2.63 -9.93 -0.09
N GLY A 211 -3.07 -9.60 1.13
CA GLY A 211 -3.44 -8.23 1.48
C GLY A 211 -3.62 -8.00 2.98
N VAL A 212 -3.79 -6.73 3.36
CA VAL A 212 -3.98 -6.25 4.73
C VAL A 212 -5.33 -5.55 4.81
N ALA A 213 -6.22 -6.08 5.65
CA ALA A 213 -7.52 -5.44 5.88
C ALA A 213 -7.31 -4.11 6.61
N PHE A 214 -7.91 -3.04 6.08
CA PHE A 214 -7.85 -1.72 6.68
C PHE A 214 -9.07 -1.51 7.58
N GLU A 215 -8.98 -1.32 8.88
CA GLU A 215 -7.80 -1.29 9.74
C GLU A 215 -8.12 -1.92 11.11
N TYR A 216 -7.12 -2.08 11.98
CA TYR A 216 -7.31 -2.65 13.31
C TYR A 216 -8.02 -1.67 14.27
N SER A 217 -7.73 -0.37 14.16
CA SER A 217 -8.26 0.66 15.05
C SER A 217 -9.01 1.71 14.25
N THR A 218 -10.29 1.95 14.55
CA THR A 218 -11.04 3.06 13.94
C THR A 218 -10.40 4.42 14.27
N GLU A 219 -10.05 5.17 13.22
CA GLU A 219 -9.51 6.52 13.36
C GLU A 219 -10.58 7.51 13.85
N ASN A 220 -10.57 7.81 15.15
CA ASN A 220 -11.54 8.70 15.77
C ASN A 220 -11.62 10.08 15.10
N ALA A 221 -10.49 10.63 14.62
CA ALA A 221 -10.46 11.92 13.93
C ALA A 221 -11.25 11.93 12.61
N ASN A 222 -11.32 10.80 11.91
CA ASN A 222 -12.01 10.65 10.63
C ASN A 222 -13.46 10.16 10.82
N SER A 223 -13.72 9.39 11.87
CA SER A 223 -15.02 8.77 12.13
C SER A 223 -16.00 9.65 12.90
N MET A 224 -15.52 10.38 13.92
CA MET A 224 -16.40 10.96 14.97
C MET A 224 -17.44 11.97 14.47
N SER A 225 -17.21 12.60 13.31
CA SER A 225 -18.13 13.57 12.71
C SER A 225 -19.35 12.90 12.06
N THR A 226 -19.24 11.62 11.71
CA THR A 226 -20.28 10.84 11.01
C THR A 226 -20.82 9.69 11.86
N SER A 227 -20.04 9.18 12.81
CA SER A 227 -20.47 8.19 13.79
C SER A 227 -19.77 8.42 15.13
N ALA A 228 -20.54 8.65 16.19
CA ALA A 228 -19.98 8.90 17.51
C ALA A 228 -19.49 7.59 18.15
N TYR A 229 -18.39 7.66 18.90
CA TYR A 229 -17.95 6.55 19.75
C TYR A 229 -19.11 6.06 20.63
N PRO A 230 -19.40 4.74 20.70
CA PRO A 230 -18.54 3.62 20.31
C PRO A 230 -18.71 3.11 18.87
N PHE A 231 -19.03 3.98 17.91
CA PHE A 231 -19.13 3.69 16.47
C PHE A 231 -20.18 2.63 16.10
N LYS A 232 -21.34 2.70 16.75
CA LYS A 232 -22.45 1.76 16.50
C LYS A 232 -23.23 2.03 15.21
N THR A 233 -23.26 3.27 14.76
CA THR A 233 -23.96 3.66 13.52
C THR A 233 -22.98 3.74 12.36
N TYR A 234 -23.46 3.57 11.13
CA TYR A 234 -22.64 3.70 9.93
C TYR A 234 -21.95 5.07 9.86
N GLY A 235 -20.65 5.04 9.59
CA GLY A 235 -19.83 6.18 9.15
C GLY A 235 -18.91 5.69 8.04
N PRO A 236 -18.69 6.47 6.96
CA PRO A 236 -17.86 6.06 5.82
C PRO A 236 -16.36 5.89 6.16
N GLN A 237 -15.95 6.17 7.40
CA GLN A 237 -14.57 6.09 7.88
C GLN A 237 -14.43 5.22 9.14
N ASN A 238 -15.52 4.52 9.54
CA ASN A 238 -15.56 3.69 10.75
C ASN A 238 -14.84 2.36 10.60
#